data_AF-W4QEL2-F1
#
_entry.id   AF-W4QEL2-F1
#
_cell.length_a   1.000
_cell.length_b   1.000
_cell.length_c   1.000
_cell.angle_alpha   90.00
_cell.angle_beta   90.00
_cell.angle_gamma   90.00
#
_symmetry.space_group_name_H-M   'P 1'
#
loop_
_entity.id
_entity.type
_entity.pdbx_description
1 polymer ?
#
loop_
_entity_poly.entity_id
_entity_poly.type
_entity_poly.pdbx_seq_one_letter_code
_entity_poly.pdbx_strand_id
1 'polypeptide(L)'
;MYYDSQRYPYPYFTPAHQMDSSLRNNENSDETNILLVSIQQEASMMNLYMQLADNAIHSEERRSLLEVVENKQHHVNQLTNHYMTHTGKKPEYTLEDLSFERYEDGLITAYNKEKANKEHYERNVSALTSSDLKQALLSVSKSNEEVTTYFRNIEPSTYERRTDYGPEPFVIDIEKATKRNNYFRTALWTGEYLQLTLMSIQPGDDIGLEIHHDHDQFLRIEDGRGRVQMGRRRQQLDFERNVKDDDAIFVPAGTWHNLTNTGRKPLKLYSIYAPPAHPRGTVHETKAIALEAEPNHS
;
A
#
# COMPACT_ATOMS: atom_id res chain seq x y z
N MET A 1 -10.28 6.09 -29.10
CA MET A 1 -10.27 7.37 -28.36
C MET A 1 -8.98 7.41 -27.58
N TYR A 2 -8.13 8.40 -27.86
CA TYR A 2 -6.82 8.56 -27.23
C TYR A 2 -7.01 8.99 -25.77
N TYR A 3 -6.48 8.21 -24.83
CA TYR A 3 -6.31 8.66 -23.44
C TYR A 3 -5.02 9.47 -23.37
N ASP A 4 -5.18 10.79 -23.29
CA ASP A 4 -4.12 11.76 -23.03
C ASP A 4 -3.68 11.63 -21.55
N SER A 5 -2.44 11.24 -21.33
CA SER A 5 -1.82 11.14 -20.00
C SER A 5 -1.32 12.52 -19.57
N GLN A 6 -2.25 13.39 -19.16
CA GLN A 6 -1.87 14.63 -18.51
C GLN A 6 -1.33 14.34 -17.11
N ARG A 7 0.00 14.31 -17.02
CA ARG A 7 0.79 14.49 -15.81
C ARG A 7 0.30 15.75 -15.10
N TYR A 8 -0.23 15.62 -13.89
CA TYR A 8 -0.49 16.76 -13.02
C TYR A 8 0.85 17.37 -12.55
N PRO A 9 1.19 18.62 -12.89
CA PRO A 9 2.37 19.28 -12.36
C PRO A 9 1.94 20.12 -11.14
N TYR A 10 2.25 19.66 -9.93
CA TYR A 10 2.15 20.50 -8.74
C TYR A 10 3.50 21.18 -8.48
N PRO A 11 3.63 22.51 -8.65
CA PRO A 11 4.93 23.15 -8.67
C PRO A 11 5.17 23.96 -7.38
N TYR A 12 5.57 23.33 -6.28
CA TYR A 12 6.26 24.05 -5.18
C TYR A 12 7.16 23.10 -4.39
N PHE A 13 8.46 23.11 -4.70
CA PHE A 13 9.51 22.55 -3.84
C PHE A 13 10.79 23.36 -4.02
N THR A 14 11.27 23.98 -2.94
CA THR A 14 12.65 24.44 -2.79
C THR A 14 13.11 24.08 -1.38
N PRO A 15 14.13 23.23 -1.20
CA PRO A 15 14.68 22.94 0.12
C PRO A 15 15.75 23.98 0.45
N ALA A 16 15.74 24.54 1.67
CA ALA A 16 16.89 25.29 2.18
C ALA A 16 17.11 25.10 3.68
N HIS A 17 18.39 25.21 4.03
CA HIS A 17 19.08 24.79 5.24
C HIS A 17 18.78 25.55 6.54
N GLN A 18 19.04 24.82 7.64
CA GLN A 18 19.34 25.21 9.03
C GLN A 18 19.65 26.69 9.34
N MET A 19 18.93 27.21 10.35
CA MET A 19 19.36 27.99 11.57
C MET A 19 18.32 29.08 11.89
N ASP A 20 18.11 29.59 13.10
CA ASP A 20 18.57 29.39 14.48
C ASP A 20 17.50 30.09 15.37
N SER A 21 17.36 29.60 16.58
CA SER A 21 16.47 30.07 17.63
C SER A 21 16.74 31.52 18.06
N SER A 22 15.72 32.38 18.05
CA SER A 22 15.65 33.47 19.03
C SER A 22 14.20 33.88 19.34
N LEU A 23 13.91 33.84 20.63
CA LEU A 23 12.64 34.09 21.30
C LEU A 23 12.13 35.53 21.11
N ARG A 24 10.83 35.70 20.87
CA ARG A 24 10.05 36.89 21.32
C ARG A 24 8.53 36.68 21.27
N ASN A 25 7.90 37.01 22.41
CA ASN A 25 6.47 37.23 22.70
C ASN A 25 5.53 36.01 22.80
N ASN A 26 5.16 35.70 24.05
CA ASN A 26 4.71 34.41 24.56
C ASN A 26 3.20 34.08 24.38
N GLU A 27 2.46 34.81 23.56
CA GLU A 27 1.06 34.47 23.20
C GLU A 27 0.93 34.31 21.68
N ASN A 28 1.45 35.29 20.90
CA ASN A 28 1.56 35.16 19.44
C ASN A 28 2.49 34.01 19.01
N SER A 29 3.52 33.69 19.80
CA SER A 29 4.39 32.53 19.57
C SER A 29 3.62 31.22 19.65
N ASP A 30 2.69 31.10 20.59
CA ASP A 30 1.94 29.87 20.83
C ASP A 30 0.88 29.65 19.75
N GLU A 31 0.16 30.71 19.35
CA GLU A 31 -0.79 30.65 18.22
C GLU A 31 -0.08 30.32 16.90
N THR A 32 1.06 30.96 16.65
CA THR A 32 1.87 30.71 15.46
C THR A 32 2.36 29.26 15.42
N ASN A 33 2.76 28.72 16.57
CA ASN A 33 3.18 27.33 16.68
C ASN A 33 2.01 26.35 16.45
N ILE A 34 0.83 26.62 17.03
CA ILE A 34 -0.38 25.81 16.79
C ILE A 34 -0.72 25.78 15.30
N LEU A 35 -0.69 26.94 14.62
CA LEU A 35 -0.94 27.01 13.18
C LEU A 35 0.10 26.23 12.38
N LEU A 36 1.40 26.36 12.72
CA LEU A 36 2.47 25.66 12.02
C LEU A 36 2.33 24.13 12.16
N VAL A 37 2.08 23.63 13.37
CA VAL A 37 1.87 22.21 13.63
C VAL A 37 0.64 21.69 12.90
N SER A 38 -0.45 22.45 12.89
CA SER A 38 -1.68 22.08 12.19
C SER A 38 -1.47 22.00 10.67
N ILE A 39 -0.74 22.96 10.08
CA ILE A 39 -0.36 22.93 8.65
C ILE A 39 0.46 21.68 8.34
N GLN A 40 1.47 21.39 9.17
CA GLN A 40 2.33 20.21 9.01
C GLN A 40 1.53 18.91 9.09
N GLN A 41 0.62 18.79 10.06
CA GLN A 41 -0.23 17.63 10.26
C GLN A 41 -1.15 17.38 9.06
N GLU A 42 -1.88 18.41 8.61
CA GLU A 42 -2.79 18.28 7.46
C GLU A 42 -2.03 17.99 6.16
N ALA A 43 -0.86 18.62 5.95
CA ALA A 43 -0.04 18.37 4.77
C ALA A 43 0.56 16.95 4.76
N SER A 44 0.97 16.43 5.92
CA SER A 44 1.49 15.06 6.03
C SER A 44 0.38 14.03 5.81
N MET A 45 -0.82 14.27 6.34
CA MET A 45 -1.98 13.43 6.09
C MET A 45 -2.42 13.45 4.63
N MET A 46 -2.40 14.61 3.99
CA MET A 46 -2.67 14.73 2.56
C MET A 46 -1.73 13.84 1.73
N ASN A 47 -0.44 13.81 2.07
CA ASN A 47 0.54 12.92 1.43
C ASN A 47 0.25 11.43 1.67
N LEU A 48 -0.14 11.05 2.89
CA LEU A 48 -0.58 9.69 3.19
C LEU A 48 -1.81 9.29 2.36
N TYR A 49 -2.81 10.16 2.24
CA TYR A 49 -4.01 9.87 1.44
C TYR A 49 -3.74 9.78 -0.05
N MET A 50 -2.80 10.56 -0.59
CA MET A 50 -2.34 10.39 -1.97
C MET A 50 -1.69 9.01 -2.18
N GLN A 51 -0.81 8.59 -1.26
CA GLN A 51 -0.21 7.26 -1.31
C GLN A 51 -1.29 6.16 -1.23
N LEU A 52 -2.27 6.30 -0.35
CA LEU A 52 -3.40 5.37 -0.27
C LEU A 52 -4.20 5.36 -1.57
N ALA A 53 -4.56 6.51 -2.13
CA ALA A 53 -5.31 6.59 -3.39
C ALA A 53 -4.55 5.95 -4.59
N ASP A 54 -3.22 6.04 -4.62
CA ASP A 54 -2.37 5.41 -5.64
C ASP A 54 -2.22 3.88 -5.46
N ASN A 55 -2.50 3.40 -4.25
CA ASN A 55 -2.46 1.99 -3.89
C ASN A 55 -3.85 1.34 -3.79
N ALA A 56 -4.92 2.13 -3.81
CA ALA A 56 -6.29 1.65 -3.77
C ALA A 56 -6.61 0.78 -4.99
N ILE A 57 -7.16 -0.40 -4.73
CA ILE A 57 -7.49 -1.40 -5.75
C ILE A 57 -8.86 -1.07 -6.37
N HIS A 58 -9.79 -0.53 -5.58
CA HIS A 58 -11.14 -0.20 -6.03
C HIS A 58 -11.27 1.27 -6.43
N SER A 59 -11.93 1.53 -7.56
CA SER A 59 -12.11 2.89 -8.09
C SER A 59 -12.95 3.79 -7.19
N GLU A 60 -13.89 3.21 -6.44
CA GLU A 60 -14.74 3.93 -5.49
C GLU A 60 -13.94 4.38 -4.27
N GLU A 61 -13.18 3.47 -3.67
CA GLU A 61 -12.27 3.77 -2.57
C GLU A 61 -11.23 4.83 -2.96
N ARG A 62 -10.63 4.68 -4.14
CA ARG A 62 -9.73 5.70 -4.70
C ARG A 62 -10.41 7.07 -4.81
N ARG A 63 -11.67 7.12 -5.25
CA ARG A 63 -12.43 8.37 -5.36
C ARG A 63 -12.65 8.99 -3.99
N SER A 64 -13.08 8.21 -3.00
CA SER A 64 -13.29 8.69 -1.63
C SER A 64 -12.00 9.24 -1.01
N LEU A 65 -10.87 8.55 -1.21
CA LEU A 65 -9.56 9.03 -0.72
C LEU A 65 -9.14 10.34 -1.39
N LEU A 66 -9.40 10.50 -2.68
CA LEU A 66 -9.11 11.75 -3.39
C LEU A 66 -10.00 12.92 -2.93
N GLU A 67 -11.25 12.66 -2.59
CA GLU A 67 -12.13 13.67 -1.97
C GLU A 67 -11.57 14.13 -0.61
N VAL A 68 -11.04 13.19 0.19
CA VAL A 68 -10.31 13.54 1.43
C VAL A 68 -9.09 14.41 1.12
N VAL A 69 -8.28 14.07 0.10
CA VAL A 69 -7.12 14.88 -0.33
C VAL A 69 -7.54 16.32 -0.68
N GLU A 70 -8.62 16.51 -1.42
CA GLU A 70 -9.12 17.84 -1.78
C GLU A 70 -9.52 18.66 -0.54
N ASN A 71 -10.20 18.03 0.42
CA ASN A 71 -10.56 18.66 1.69
C ASN A 71 -9.33 19.04 2.53
N LYS A 72 -8.33 18.14 2.61
CA LYS A 72 -7.05 18.42 3.29
C LYS A 72 -6.31 19.58 2.64
N GLN A 73 -6.28 19.64 1.31
CA GLN A 73 -5.66 20.74 0.58
C GLN A 73 -6.34 22.08 0.88
N HIS A 74 -7.67 22.09 1.01
CA HIS A 74 -8.42 23.27 1.41
C HIS A 74 -8.01 23.76 2.80
N HIS A 75 -7.94 22.85 3.78
CA HIS A 75 -7.52 23.17 5.15
C HIS A 75 -6.09 23.68 5.23
N VAL A 76 -5.14 23.02 4.55
CA VAL A 76 -3.74 23.47 4.46
C VAL A 76 -3.68 24.90 3.93
N ASN A 77 -4.43 25.22 2.88
CA ASN A 77 -4.48 26.56 2.30
C ASN A 77 -5.08 27.59 3.27
N GLN A 78 -6.20 27.26 3.92
CA GLN A 78 -6.84 28.14 4.91
C GLN A 78 -5.89 28.44 6.08
N LEU A 79 -5.31 27.41 6.71
CA LEU A 79 -4.39 27.57 7.82
C LEU A 79 -3.11 28.32 7.40
N THR A 80 -2.59 28.06 6.21
CA THR A 80 -1.43 28.78 5.65
C THR A 80 -1.73 30.27 5.46
N ASN A 81 -2.91 30.63 4.94
CA ASN A 81 -3.31 32.02 4.80
C ASN A 81 -3.41 32.74 6.16
N HIS A 82 -3.93 32.05 7.17
CA HIS A 82 -3.97 32.56 8.54
C HIS A 82 -2.57 32.74 9.13
N TYR A 83 -1.69 31.76 8.97
CA TYR A 83 -0.29 31.85 9.39
C TYR A 83 0.43 33.04 8.74
N MET A 84 0.27 33.21 7.42
CA MET A 84 0.88 34.32 6.70
C MET A 84 0.31 35.68 7.13
N THR A 85 -0.99 35.75 7.42
CA THR A 85 -1.63 36.98 7.91
C THR A 85 -1.11 37.37 9.29
N HIS A 86 -0.88 36.38 10.16
CA HIS A 86 -0.40 36.61 11.52
C HIS A 86 1.12 36.92 11.57
N THR A 87 1.93 36.27 10.72
CA THR A 87 3.40 36.35 10.80
C THR A 87 4.06 37.19 9.71
N GLY A 88 3.35 37.45 8.60
CA GLY A 88 3.91 38.05 7.39
C GLY A 88 4.85 37.13 6.60
N LYS A 89 5.00 35.86 6.99
CA LYS A 89 5.93 34.90 6.39
C LYS A 89 5.21 33.63 5.96
N LYS A 90 5.77 32.95 4.95
CA LYS A 90 5.32 31.60 4.58
C LYS A 90 5.70 30.61 5.70
N PRO A 91 4.87 29.60 5.99
CA PRO A 91 5.20 28.56 6.95
C PRO A 91 6.33 27.68 6.41
N GLU A 92 7.28 27.33 7.27
CA GLU A 92 8.37 26.40 6.97
C GLU A 92 8.19 25.14 7.83
N TYR A 93 7.98 23.99 7.20
CA TYR A 93 7.72 22.71 7.86
C TYR A 93 8.23 21.55 7.02
N THR A 94 8.48 20.42 7.67
CA THR A 94 8.83 19.15 7.03
C THR A 94 7.68 18.17 7.14
N LEU A 95 7.39 17.43 6.08
CA LEU A 95 6.38 16.36 6.14
C LEU A 95 6.85 15.24 7.06
N GLU A 96 5.93 14.69 7.84
CA GLU A 96 6.14 13.43 8.52
C GLU A 96 6.18 12.29 7.48
N ASP A 97 7.14 11.37 7.62
CA ASP A 97 7.20 10.17 6.79
C ASP A 97 6.15 9.16 7.30
N LEU A 98 5.06 9.05 6.53
CA LEU A 98 3.97 8.12 6.76
C LEU A 98 3.92 7.06 5.65
N SER A 99 5.07 6.67 5.13
CA SER A 99 5.15 5.56 4.18
C SER A 99 4.74 4.23 4.82
N PHE A 100 4.16 3.35 4.00
CA PHE A 100 3.68 2.05 4.44
C PHE A 100 4.02 0.98 3.40
N GLU A 101 4.31 -0.24 3.86
CA GLU A 101 4.55 -1.37 2.97
C GLU A 101 3.25 -2.04 2.52
N ARG A 102 2.27 -2.14 3.44
CA ARG A 102 0.96 -2.72 3.17
C ARG A 102 -0.12 -1.65 3.17
N TYR A 103 -1.06 -1.78 2.23
CA TYR A 103 -2.17 -0.84 2.11
C TYR A 103 -2.98 -0.72 3.41
N GLU A 104 -3.19 -1.84 4.11
CA GLU A 104 -3.92 -1.85 5.39
C GLU A 104 -3.18 -1.11 6.50
N ASP A 105 -1.85 -1.21 6.55
CA ASP A 105 -1.03 -0.50 7.52
C ASP A 105 -1.15 1.02 7.31
N GLY A 106 -1.24 1.45 6.04
CA GLY A 106 -1.53 2.84 5.69
C GLY A 106 -2.89 3.32 6.19
N LEU A 107 -3.93 2.49 6.09
CA LEU A 107 -5.27 2.81 6.59
C LEU A 107 -5.32 2.89 8.12
N ILE A 108 -4.66 1.95 8.82
CA ILE A 108 -4.53 1.97 10.28
C ILE A 108 -3.77 3.22 10.73
N THR A 109 -2.68 3.56 10.02
CA THR A 109 -1.90 4.77 10.25
C THR A 109 -2.77 6.00 10.08
N ALA A 110 -3.56 6.06 9.01
CA ALA A 110 -4.46 7.17 8.74
C ALA A 110 -5.48 7.35 9.86
N TYR A 111 -6.15 6.28 10.28
CA TYR A 111 -7.12 6.31 11.37
C TYR A 111 -6.51 6.83 12.69
N ASN A 112 -5.36 6.29 13.09
CA ASN A 112 -4.69 6.66 14.34
C ASN A 112 -4.20 8.11 14.30
N LYS A 113 -3.67 8.57 13.17
CA LYS A 113 -3.18 9.94 12.99
C LYS A 113 -4.32 10.95 12.97
N GLU A 114 -5.41 10.68 12.24
CA GLU A 114 -6.57 11.58 12.24
C GLU A 114 -7.17 11.75 13.64
N LYS A 115 -7.26 10.65 14.41
CA LYS A 115 -7.69 10.72 15.82
C LYS A 115 -6.73 11.57 16.67
N ALA A 116 -5.42 11.35 16.56
CA ALA A 116 -4.44 12.12 17.32
C ALA A 116 -4.44 13.61 16.95
N ASN A 117 -4.57 13.93 15.65
CA ASN A 117 -4.65 15.31 15.15
C ASN A 117 -5.94 15.98 15.64
N LYS A 118 -7.08 15.30 15.58
CA LYS A 118 -8.35 15.79 16.15
C LYS A 118 -8.18 16.20 17.61
N GLU A 119 -7.65 15.30 18.45
CA GLU A 119 -7.43 15.60 19.86
C GLU A 119 -6.44 16.76 20.07
N HIS A 120 -5.42 16.89 19.20
CA HIS A 120 -4.51 18.02 19.21
C HIS A 120 -5.25 19.34 18.94
N TYR A 121 -6.12 19.39 17.93
CA TYR A 121 -6.89 20.58 17.59
C TYR A 121 -7.87 20.98 18.69
N GLU A 122 -8.61 20.01 19.24
CA GLU A 122 -9.56 20.25 20.34
C GLU A 122 -8.88 20.78 21.60
N ARG A 123 -7.66 20.28 21.91
CA ARG A 123 -6.90 20.74 23.07
C ARG A 123 -6.35 22.16 22.91
N ASN A 124 -6.02 22.57 21.69
CA ASN A 124 -5.35 23.85 21.43
C ASN A 124 -6.31 24.98 21.00
N VAL A 125 -7.56 24.68 20.64
CA VAL A 125 -8.52 25.71 20.18
C VAL A 125 -8.78 26.81 21.21
N SER A 126 -8.74 26.50 22.51
CA SER A 126 -8.98 27.46 23.59
C SER A 126 -7.85 28.48 23.73
N ALA A 127 -6.63 28.13 23.31
CA ALA A 127 -5.45 28.98 23.34
C ALA A 127 -5.44 30.02 22.21
N LEU A 128 -6.26 29.84 21.17
CA LEU A 128 -6.43 30.83 20.10
C LEU A 128 -7.22 32.04 20.62
N THR A 129 -6.91 33.22 20.10
CA THR A 129 -7.57 34.50 20.45
C THR A 129 -8.61 34.90 19.41
N SER A 130 -8.29 34.70 18.12
CA SER A 130 -9.16 35.03 17.00
C SER A 130 -10.32 34.04 16.85
N SER A 131 -11.54 34.57 16.70
CA SER A 131 -12.73 33.76 16.44
C SER A 131 -12.62 33.01 15.11
N ASP A 132 -12.09 33.66 14.08
CA ASP A 132 -11.93 33.05 12.75
C ASP A 132 -10.93 31.88 12.80
N LEU A 133 -9.83 32.02 13.55
CA LEU A 133 -8.85 30.94 13.73
C LEU A 133 -9.44 29.76 14.49
N LYS A 134 -10.26 30.02 15.52
CA LYS A 134 -10.98 28.97 16.24
C LYS A 134 -11.90 28.21 15.30
N GLN A 135 -12.67 28.91 14.47
CA GLN A 135 -13.57 28.27 13.51
C GLN A 135 -12.80 27.47 12.46
N ALA A 136 -11.68 27.99 11.95
CA ALA A 136 -10.82 27.26 11.02
C ALA A 136 -10.32 25.95 11.66
N LEU A 137 -9.74 26.01 12.87
CA LEU A 137 -9.20 24.82 13.53
C LEU A 137 -10.29 23.80 13.90
N LEU A 138 -11.48 24.28 14.32
CA LEU A 138 -12.64 23.41 14.57
C LEU A 138 -13.17 22.75 13.29
N SER A 139 -13.16 23.46 12.16
CA SER A 139 -13.51 22.89 10.85
C SER A 139 -12.59 21.74 10.48
N VAL A 140 -11.28 21.92 10.67
CA VAL A 140 -10.29 20.85 10.45
C VAL A 140 -10.58 19.67 11.38
N SER A 141 -10.74 19.92 12.69
CA SER A 141 -11.06 18.88 13.67
C SER A 141 -12.32 18.08 13.31
N LYS A 142 -13.37 18.77 12.85
CA LYS A 142 -14.62 18.14 12.41
C LYS A 142 -14.42 17.29 11.16
N SER A 143 -13.66 17.77 10.18
CA SER A 143 -13.33 16.98 8.99
C SER A 143 -12.57 15.70 9.35
N ASN A 144 -11.63 15.77 10.31
CA ASN A 144 -10.90 14.60 10.80
C ASN A 144 -11.86 13.60 11.50
N GLU A 145 -12.88 14.10 12.21
CA GLU A 145 -13.93 13.26 12.79
C GLU A 145 -14.79 12.56 11.73
N GLU A 146 -15.16 13.26 10.65
CA GLU A 146 -15.91 12.68 9.54
C GLU A 146 -15.11 11.57 8.86
N VAL A 147 -13.81 11.80 8.62
CA VAL A 147 -12.88 10.82 8.05
C VAL A 147 -12.68 9.62 8.97
N THR A 148 -12.46 9.82 10.27
CA THR A 148 -12.35 8.69 11.23
C THR A 148 -13.65 7.92 11.37
N THR A 149 -14.81 8.56 11.19
CA THR A 149 -16.11 7.88 11.19
C THR A 149 -16.31 7.06 9.92
N TYR A 150 -15.90 7.57 8.76
CA TYR A 150 -15.83 6.82 7.51
C TYR A 150 -14.97 5.56 7.68
N PHE A 151 -13.74 5.69 8.20
CA PHE A 151 -12.86 4.54 8.46
C PHE A 151 -13.37 3.59 9.57
N ARG A 152 -14.07 4.10 10.58
CA ARG A 152 -14.68 3.28 11.63
C ARG A 152 -15.81 2.42 11.08
N ASN A 153 -16.61 2.96 10.16
CA ASN A 153 -17.69 2.24 9.48
C ASN A 153 -17.15 1.23 8.44
N ILE A 154 -15.86 1.32 8.11
CA ILE A 154 -15.10 0.33 7.33
C ILE A 154 -14.47 -0.74 8.25
N GLU A 155 -14.63 -0.61 9.58
CA GLU A 155 -14.11 -1.43 10.70
C GLU A 155 -12.72 -2.06 10.47
N PRO A 156 -11.69 -1.72 11.27
CA PRO A 156 -10.42 -2.44 11.25
C PRO A 156 -10.57 -3.96 11.53
N SER A 157 -11.64 -4.38 12.18
CA SER A 157 -12.04 -5.78 12.38
C SER A 157 -12.82 -6.40 11.22
N THR A 158 -13.36 -5.60 10.29
CA THR A 158 -13.93 -6.07 9.01
C THR A 158 -12.93 -6.10 7.87
N TYR A 159 -11.68 -5.67 8.07
CA TYR A 159 -10.55 -6.22 7.34
C TYR A 159 -10.26 -7.67 7.77
N GLU A 160 -11.29 -8.52 7.79
CA GLU A 160 -11.09 -9.93 7.50
C GLU A 160 -10.54 -10.02 6.07
N ARG A 161 -9.21 -9.86 5.96
CA ARG A 161 -8.30 -10.56 5.06
C ARG A 161 -8.86 -10.93 3.68
N ARG A 162 -9.58 -10.03 2.99
CA ARG A 162 -9.87 -10.23 1.57
C ARG A 162 -8.66 -9.81 0.75
N THR A 163 -7.57 -10.57 0.91
CA THR A 163 -6.48 -10.63 -0.08
C THR A 163 -6.91 -11.41 -1.32
N ASP A 164 -7.97 -12.22 -1.19
CA ASP A 164 -8.54 -13.05 -2.25
C ASP A 164 -9.91 -12.53 -2.71
N TYR A 165 -9.96 -12.06 -3.96
CA TYR A 165 -11.11 -11.40 -4.60
C TYR A 165 -12.08 -12.37 -5.30
N GLY A 166 -11.81 -13.67 -5.30
CA GLY A 166 -12.70 -14.62 -5.96
C GLY A 166 -14.05 -14.79 -5.23
N PRO A 167 -15.05 -15.43 -5.84
CA PRO A 167 -15.16 -15.76 -7.26
C PRO A 167 -15.70 -14.56 -8.08
N GLU A 168 -15.63 -13.34 -7.53
CA GLU A 168 -16.27 -12.17 -8.12
C GLU A 168 -15.57 -11.71 -9.41
N PRO A 169 -16.29 -11.04 -10.33
CA PRO A 169 -15.67 -10.34 -11.45
C PRO A 169 -14.58 -9.37 -10.96
N PHE A 170 -13.36 -9.55 -11.45
CA PHE A 170 -12.19 -8.84 -10.92
C PHE A 170 -11.27 -8.36 -12.04
N VAL A 171 -10.85 -7.10 -11.97
CA VAL A 171 -9.87 -6.48 -12.88
C VAL A 171 -8.78 -5.87 -12.02
N ILE A 172 -7.52 -6.18 -12.34
CA ILE A 172 -6.36 -5.68 -11.63
C ILE A 172 -5.19 -5.45 -12.58
N ASP A 173 -4.33 -4.50 -12.24
CA ASP A 173 -2.98 -4.41 -12.78
C ASP A 173 -2.12 -5.52 -12.15
N ILE A 174 -2.07 -6.67 -12.84
CA ILE A 174 -1.42 -7.87 -12.32
C ILE A 174 0.10 -7.72 -12.22
N GLU A 175 0.72 -6.94 -13.11
CA GLU A 175 2.15 -6.63 -13.07
C GLU A 175 2.48 -5.90 -11.76
N LYS A 176 1.76 -4.81 -11.48
CA LYS A 176 1.93 -4.00 -10.27
C LYS A 176 1.66 -4.81 -9.01
N ALA A 177 0.60 -5.61 -8.98
CA ALA A 177 0.27 -6.47 -7.85
C ALA A 177 1.39 -7.50 -7.57
N THR A 178 1.86 -8.17 -8.63
CA THR A 178 2.93 -9.18 -8.53
C THR A 178 4.24 -8.60 -8.04
N LYS A 179 4.67 -7.45 -8.60
CA LYS A 179 5.91 -6.78 -8.21
C LYS A 179 5.90 -6.28 -6.75
N ARG A 180 4.72 -5.91 -6.24
CA ARG A 180 4.53 -5.41 -4.87
C ARG A 180 4.43 -6.52 -3.82
N ASN A 181 3.92 -7.70 -4.20
CA ASN A 181 3.84 -8.81 -3.25
C ASN A 181 5.23 -9.18 -2.74
N ASN A 182 5.43 -9.15 -1.42
CA ASN A 182 6.69 -9.54 -0.78
C ASN A 182 6.62 -10.91 -0.09
N TYR A 183 5.44 -11.52 -0.05
CA TYR A 183 5.23 -12.80 0.60
C TYR A 183 5.56 -13.96 -0.33
N PHE A 184 5.94 -15.09 0.27
CA PHE A 184 6.20 -16.31 -0.46
C PHE A 184 4.98 -16.73 -1.28
N ARG A 185 3.78 -16.66 -0.71
CA ARG A 185 2.51 -16.92 -1.41
C ARG A 185 1.38 -16.04 -0.89
N THR A 186 0.56 -15.50 -1.78
CA THR A 186 -0.71 -14.85 -1.45
C THR A 186 -1.75 -15.22 -2.50
N ALA A 187 -2.85 -15.85 -2.09
CA ALA A 187 -4.00 -16.09 -2.93
C ALA A 187 -4.68 -14.74 -3.24
N LEU A 188 -4.67 -14.35 -4.51
CA LEU A 188 -5.26 -13.09 -4.97
C LEU A 188 -6.67 -13.29 -5.50
N TRP A 189 -6.97 -14.43 -6.11
CA TRP A 189 -8.31 -14.74 -6.60
C TRP A 189 -8.52 -16.26 -6.67
N THR A 190 -9.51 -16.77 -5.96
CA THR A 190 -9.89 -18.19 -5.98
C THR A 190 -11.31 -18.35 -6.48
N GLY A 191 -11.46 -18.95 -7.66
CA GLY A 191 -12.76 -19.32 -8.23
C GLY A 191 -13.08 -20.79 -8.03
N GLU A 192 -14.09 -21.26 -8.75
CA GLU A 192 -14.43 -22.68 -8.79
C GLU A 192 -13.43 -23.49 -9.64
N TYR A 193 -12.95 -22.92 -10.76
CA TYR A 193 -12.16 -23.65 -11.76
C TYR A 193 -10.70 -23.23 -11.85
N LEU A 194 -10.32 -22.10 -11.25
CA LEU A 194 -8.93 -21.66 -11.23
C LEU A 194 -8.63 -20.82 -9.99
N GLN A 195 -7.36 -20.76 -9.64
CA GLN A 195 -6.83 -19.91 -8.58
C GLN A 195 -5.60 -19.16 -9.05
N LEU A 196 -5.54 -17.86 -8.75
CA LEU A 196 -4.41 -16.97 -8.96
C LEU A 196 -3.71 -16.70 -7.62
N THR A 197 -2.41 -16.97 -7.56
CA THR A 197 -1.55 -16.59 -6.43
C THR A 197 -0.41 -15.69 -6.87
N LEU A 198 0.05 -14.82 -5.98
CA LEU A 198 1.27 -14.03 -6.13
C LEU A 198 2.38 -14.66 -5.30
N MET A 199 3.61 -14.63 -5.81
CA MET A 199 4.78 -15.17 -5.11
C MET A 199 6.01 -14.27 -5.23
N SER A 200 6.80 -14.24 -4.17
CA SER A 200 8.10 -13.56 -4.10
C SER A 200 9.13 -14.52 -3.54
N ILE A 201 9.97 -15.08 -4.42
CA ILE A 201 11.00 -16.05 -4.04
C ILE A 201 12.31 -15.30 -3.79
N GLN A 202 12.89 -15.45 -2.60
CA GLN A 202 14.12 -14.75 -2.24
C GLN A 202 15.34 -15.29 -3.02
N PRO A 203 16.43 -14.52 -3.15
CA PRO A 203 17.64 -14.98 -3.83
C PRO A 203 18.17 -16.31 -3.26
N GLY A 204 18.39 -17.29 -4.13
CA GLY A 204 18.88 -18.62 -3.73
C GLY A 204 17.80 -19.59 -3.23
N ASP A 205 16.60 -19.09 -2.91
CA ASP A 205 15.45 -19.94 -2.57
C ASP A 205 14.79 -20.51 -3.84
N ASP A 206 13.97 -21.54 -3.63
CA ASP A 206 13.08 -22.13 -4.62
C ASP A 206 11.65 -22.28 -4.06
N ILE A 207 10.71 -22.61 -4.94
CA ILE A 207 9.33 -22.98 -4.52
C ILE A 207 9.41 -24.25 -3.66
N GLY A 208 10.11 -25.26 -4.16
CA GLY A 208 10.08 -26.62 -3.66
C GLY A 208 9.79 -27.57 -4.82
N LEU A 209 10.35 -28.78 -4.77
CA LEU A 209 10.08 -29.79 -5.78
C LEU A 209 8.70 -30.41 -5.54
N GLU A 210 7.77 -30.17 -6.47
CA GLU A 210 6.36 -30.53 -6.34
C GLU A 210 5.85 -31.31 -7.56
N ILE A 211 4.68 -31.94 -7.41
CA ILE A 211 3.91 -32.56 -8.48
C ILE A 211 2.41 -32.41 -8.18
N HIS A 212 1.63 -32.06 -9.20
CA HIS A 212 0.18 -31.98 -9.12
C HIS A 212 -0.43 -32.95 -10.13
N HIS A 213 -1.27 -33.89 -9.69
CA HIS A 213 -1.83 -34.93 -10.57
C HIS A 213 -3.19 -34.57 -11.16
N ASP A 214 -3.85 -33.60 -10.58
CA ASP A 214 -5.27 -33.27 -10.77
C ASP A 214 -5.48 -31.90 -11.43
N HIS A 215 -4.42 -31.12 -11.62
CA HIS A 215 -4.48 -29.80 -12.22
C HIS A 215 -3.22 -29.42 -12.99
N ASP A 216 -3.40 -28.55 -13.99
CA ASP A 216 -2.30 -27.86 -14.65
C ASP A 216 -1.95 -26.59 -13.86
N GLN A 217 -0.71 -26.11 -14.03
CA GLN A 217 -0.24 -24.85 -13.47
C GLN A 217 0.43 -23.99 -14.54
N PHE A 218 0.14 -22.70 -14.52
CA PHE A 218 0.78 -21.67 -15.31
C PHE A 218 1.51 -20.69 -14.39
N LEU A 219 2.76 -20.34 -14.70
CA LEU A 219 3.49 -19.30 -13.97
C LEU A 219 3.96 -18.23 -14.94
N ARG A 220 3.89 -16.96 -14.55
CA ARG A 220 4.48 -15.85 -15.31
C ARG A 220 5.43 -15.05 -14.43
N ILE A 221 6.62 -14.82 -14.94
CA ILE A 221 7.64 -14.01 -14.28
C ILE A 221 7.42 -12.54 -14.64
N GLU A 222 7.28 -11.69 -13.63
CA GLU A 222 7.11 -10.23 -13.78
C GLU A 222 8.38 -9.46 -13.35
N ASP A 223 9.25 -10.06 -12.53
CA ASP A 223 10.57 -9.49 -12.26
C ASP A 223 11.56 -10.53 -11.74
N GLY A 224 12.85 -10.35 -12.06
CA GLY A 224 13.93 -11.22 -11.58
C GLY A 224 14.38 -12.26 -12.59
N ARG A 225 15.14 -13.26 -12.12
CA ARG A 225 15.68 -14.35 -12.93
C ARG A 225 15.65 -15.65 -12.15
N GLY A 226 15.24 -16.72 -12.80
CA GLY A 226 15.18 -18.04 -12.20
C GLY A 226 15.63 -19.14 -13.14
N ARG A 227 15.57 -20.36 -12.64
CA ARG A 227 15.77 -21.59 -13.38
C ARG A 227 14.63 -22.54 -13.08
N VAL A 228 13.90 -22.94 -14.12
CA VAL A 228 12.85 -23.96 -14.03
C VAL A 228 13.45 -25.32 -14.36
N GLN A 229 13.09 -26.32 -13.58
CA GLN A 229 13.45 -27.72 -13.79
C GLN A 229 12.18 -28.56 -13.80
N MET A 230 11.99 -29.40 -14.82
CA MET A 230 10.81 -30.25 -14.98
C MET A 230 11.18 -31.65 -15.48
N GLY A 231 10.37 -32.65 -15.14
CA GLY A 231 10.55 -34.01 -15.64
C GLY A 231 9.42 -34.96 -15.25
N ARG A 232 9.41 -36.14 -15.89
CA ARG A 232 8.41 -37.19 -15.60
C ARG A 232 8.68 -37.94 -14.29
N ARG A 233 9.90 -37.86 -13.75
CA ARG A 233 10.30 -38.58 -12.53
C ARG A 233 11.00 -37.63 -11.59
N ARG A 234 10.73 -37.77 -10.28
CA ARG A 234 11.30 -36.93 -9.21
C ARG A 234 12.82 -36.80 -9.28
N GLN A 235 13.52 -37.87 -9.63
CA GLN A 235 14.99 -37.92 -9.67
C GLN A 235 15.59 -37.62 -11.06
N GLN A 236 14.75 -37.28 -12.04
CA GLN A 236 15.16 -37.06 -13.42
C GLN A 236 14.38 -35.87 -14.01
N LEU A 237 14.89 -34.66 -13.76
CA LEU A 237 14.38 -33.41 -14.32
C LEU A 237 15.19 -33.06 -15.58
N ASP A 238 14.79 -33.62 -16.72
CA ASP A 238 15.49 -33.53 -18.00
C ASP A 238 15.21 -32.22 -18.76
N PHE A 239 14.16 -31.50 -18.39
CA PHE A 239 13.90 -30.15 -18.87
C PHE A 239 14.46 -29.12 -17.89
N GLU A 240 15.42 -28.32 -18.33
CA GLU A 240 15.97 -27.21 -17.55
C GLU A 240 16.09 -25.94 -18.40
N ARG A 241 15.52 -24.83 -17.95
CA ARG A 241 15.61 -23.53 -18.65
C ARG A 241 15.80 -22.39 -17.67
N ASN A 242 16.63 -21.42 -18.05
CA ASN A 242 16.66 -20.12 -17.38
C ASN A 242 15.44 -19.32 -17.82
N VAL A 243 14.82 -18.62 -16.87
CA VAL A 243 13.64 -17.77 -17.08
C VAL A 243 13.89 -16.38 -16.50
N LYS A 244 13.22 -15.38 -17.05
CA LYS A 244 13.32 -13.97 -16.66
C LYS A 244 11.96 -13.29 -16.87
N ASP A 245 11.94 -11.99 -16.57
CA ASP A 245 10.82 -11.10 -16.90
C ASP A 245 10.26 -11.36 -18.32
N ASP A 246 8.94 -11.30 -18.44
CA ASP A 246 8.10 -11.69 -19.59
C ASP A 246 8.01 -13.19 -19.95
N ASP A 247 8.80 -14.08 -19.34
CA ASP A 247 8.69 -15.52 -19.62
C ASP A 247 7.48 -16.15 -18.90
N ALA A 248 6.85 -17.11 -19.57
CA ALA A 248 5.79 -17.95 -19.03
C ALA A 248 6.23 -19.42 -18.95
N ILE A 249 5.76 -20.12 -17.92
CA ILE A 249 6.04 -21.53 -17.65
C ILE A 249 4.70 -22.27 -17.61
N PHE A 250 4.60 -23.35 -18.39
CA PHE A 250 3.46 -24.25 -18.38
C PHE A 250 3.90 -25.56 -17.75
N VAL A 251 3.20 -25.97 -16.68
CA VAL A 251 3.44 -27.19 -15.94
C VAL A 251 2.21 -28.09 -16.09
N PRO A 252 2.26 -29.11 -16.95
CA PRO A 252 1.16 -30.05 -17.11
C PRO A 252 1.03 -30.96 -15.89
N ALA A 253 -0.20 -31.37 -15.59
CA ALA A 253 -0.51 -32.36 -14.56
C ALA A 253 0.37 -33.61 -14.69
N GLY A 254 0.87 -34.11 -13.56
CA GLY A 254 1.77 -35.25 -13.47
C GLY A 254 3.24 -34.95 -13.77
N THR A 255 3.63 -33.67 -13.90
CA THR A 255 5.02 -33.25 -14.13
C THR A 255 5.67 -32.82 -12.82
N TRP A 256 6.79 -33.45 -12.46
CA TRP A 256 7.64 -32.96 -11.37
C TRP A 256 8.26 -31.64 -11.79
N HIS A 257 8.20 -30.62 -10.94
CA HIS A 257 8.68 -29.29 -11.28
C HIS A 257 9.23 -28.54 -10.07
N ASN A 258 10.17 -27.64 -10.33
CA ASN A 258 10.68 -26.67 -9.35
C ASN A 258 11.11 -25.39 -10.08
N LEU A 259 11.04 -24.25 -9.37
CA LEU A 259 11.53 -22.96 -9.84
C LEU A 259 12.45 -22.35 -8.76
N THR A 260 13.72 -22.20 -9.10
CA THR A 260 14.74 -21.60 -8.21
C THR A 260 15.04 -20.18 -8.64
N ASN A 261 15.10 -19.24 -7.69
CA ASN A 261 15.62 -17.89 -7.95
C ASN A 261 17.15 -17.93 -8.04
N THR A 262 17.68 -17.68 -9.25
CA THR A 262 19.13 -17.65 -9.53
C THR A 262 19.68 -16.22 -9.61
N GLY A 263 18.85 -15.21 -9.35
CA GLY A 263 19.19 -13.80 -9.35
C GLY A 263 19.73 -13.29 -8.00
N ARG A 264 19.94 -11.97 -7.93
CA ARG A 264 20.38 -11.25 -6.72
C ARG A 264 19.27 -10.45 -6.03
N LYS A 265 18.07 -10.45 -6.60
CA LYS A 265 16.87 -9.79 -6.08
C LYS A 265 15.72 -10.79 -6.05
N PRO A 266 14.62 -10.53 -5.32
CA PRO A 266 13.47 -11.41 -5.32
C PRO A 266 12.95 -11.68 -6.73
N LEU A 267 12.59 -12.94 -7.00
CA LEU A 267 11.90 -13.36 -8.21
C LEU A 267 10.39 -13.17 -7.97
N LYS A 268 9.79 -12.25 -8.72
CA LYS A 268 8.38 -11.88 -8.63
C LYS A 268 7.62 -12.60 -9.75
N LEU A 269 6.63 -13.37 -9.36
CA LEU A 269 5.79 -14.12 -10.29
C LEU A 269 4.37 -14.27 -9.76
N TYR A 270 3.45 -14.55 -10.66
CA TYR A 270 2.14 -15.08 -10.28
C TYR A 270 1.96 -16.48 -10.85
N SER A 271 1.14 -17.28 -10.17
CA SER A 271 0.80 -18.64 -10.54
C SER A 271 -0.71 -18.77 -10.71
N ILE A 272 -1.14 -19.47 -11.76
CA ILE A 272 -2.52 -19.86 -11.99
C ILE A 272 -2.61 -21.38 -11.93
N TYR A 273 -3.44 -21.90 -11.03
CA TYR A 273 -3.76 -23.32 -10.90
C TYR A 273 -5.15 -23.58 -11.47
N ALA A 274 -5.35 -24.69 -12.18
CA ALA A 274 -6.67 -25.06 -12.71
C ALA A 274 -6.92 -26.58 -12.62
N PRO A 275 -7.74 -27.09 -11.67
CA PRO A 275 -8.46 -26.39 -10.59
C PRO A 275 -7.59 -25.69 -9.50
N PRO A 276 -8.21 -24.94 -8.56
CA PRO A 276 -7.53 -24.34 -7.40
C PRO A 276 -6.69 -25.33 -6.58
N ALA A 277 -5.51 -24.90 -6.12
CA ALA A 277 -4.59 -25.74 -5.35
C ALA A 277 -4.63 -25.48 -3.84
N HIS A 278 -4.81 -24.22 -3.42
CA HIS A 278 -4.75 -23.80 -2.03
C HIS A 278 -6.13 -23.36 -1.50
N PRO A 279 -6.34 -23.36 -0.17
CA PRO A 279 -7.50 -22.72 0.42
C PRO A 279 -7.65 -21.25 -0.03
N ARG A 280 -8.90 -20.78 -0.12
CA ARG A 280 -9.21 -19.38 -0.38
C ARG A 280 -8.58 -18.47 0.69
N GLY A 281 -7.96 -17.38 0.26
CA GLY A 281 -7.33 -16.42 1.17
C GLY A 281 -6.02 -16.89 1.80
N THR A 282 -5.39 -17.95 1.26
CA THR A 282 -4.07 -18.40 1.71
C THR A 282 -3.03 -17.30 1.63
N VAL A 283 -2.32 -17.06 2.75
CA VAL A 283 -1.18 -16.16 2.83
C VAL A 283 -0.05 -16.87 3.57
N HIS A 284 1.06 -17.08 2.88
CA HIS A 284 2.31 -17.60 3.45
C HIS A 284 3.38 -16.51 3.32
N GLU A 285 3.68 -15.81 4.42
CA GLU A 285 4.64 -14.71 4.42
C GLU A 285 6.05 -15.21 4.03
N THR A 286 6.41 -16.40 4.49
CA THR A 286 7.70 -17.03 4.25
C THR A 286 7.53 -18.45 3.71
N LYS A 287 8.59 -18.99 3.10
CA LYS A 287 8.63 -20.39 2.67
C LYS A 287 8.45 -21.37 3.84
N ALA A 288 9.03 -21.07 5.00
CA ALA A 288 8.90 -21.91 6.19
C ALA A 288 7.43 -22.07 6.61
N ILE A 289 6.68 -20.97 6.62
CA ILE A 289 5.24 -20.99 6.90
C ILE A 289 4.48 -21.84 5.87
N ALA A 290 4.83 -21.76 4.59
CA ALA A 290 4.23 -22.59 3.55
C ALA A 290 4.49 -24.09 3.79
N LEU A 291 5.73 -24.46 4.11
CA LEU A 291 6.11 -25.85 4.39
C LEU A 291 5.42 -26.42 5.65
N GLU A 292 5.22 -25.59 6.68
CA GLU A 292 4.48 -25.97 7.89
C GLU A 292 2.98 -26.17 7.62
N ALA A 293 2.39 -25.33 6.78
CA ALA A 293 0.97 -25.42 6.41
C ALA A 293 0.69 -26.59 5.44
N GLU A 294 1.66 -26.93 4.58
CA GLU A 294 1.51 -27.91 3.50
C GLU A 294 2.61 -28.99 3.54
N PRO A 295 2.73 -29.78 4.63
CA PRO A 295 3.84 -30.72 4.81
C PRO A 295 3.84 -31.92 3.83
N ASN A 296 2.77 -32.08 3.03
CA ASN A 296 2.49 -33.31 2.27
C ASN A 296 2.31 -33.13 0.75
N HIS A 297 2.70 -32.01 0.14
CA HIS A 297 2.75 -31.89 -1.34
C HIS A 297 4.05 -32.52 -1.91
N SER A 298 4.33 -33.78 -1.56
CA SER A 298 5.53 -34.55 -1.93
C SER A 298 5.22 -35.86 -2.65
#